data_AF-A0A835X908-F1
#
_entry.id   AF-A0A835X908-F1
#
_cell.length_a   1.000
_cell.length_b   1.000
_cell.length_c   1.000
_cell.angle_alpha   90.00
_cell.angle_beta   90.00
_cell.angle_gamma   90.00
#
_symmetry.space_group_name_H-M   'P 1'
#
loop_
_entity.id
_entity.type
_entity.pdbx_description
1 polymer ?
#
loop_
_entity_poly.entity_id
_entity_poly.type
_entity_poly.pdbx_seq_one_letter_code
_entity_poly.pdbx_strand_id
1 'polypeptide(L)'
;MQYFEAVRIGKQRANKSQMKIFDIAGFGMLTITTKKVDGKFIPVGEEDLAAVIQTPDGFAAILVDADGKTKAQSKALEKKEALDIFKKLIESGIPEFSEEYVELWTEKYPTVQNN
;
A
#
# COMPACT_ATOMS: atom_id res chain seq x y z
N MET A 1 23.70 3.21 -2.40
CA MET A 1 22.75 3.17 -3.52
C MET A 1 22.56 4.60 -4.02
N GLN A 2 22.63 4.84 -5.34
CA GLN A 2 22.33 6.17 -5.91
C GLN A 2 20.81 6.39 -5.95
N TYR A 3 20.36 7.65 -5.89
CA TYR A 3 18.93 7.99 -5.90
C TYR A 3 18.17 7.38 -7.08
N PHE A 4 18.73 7.47 -8.29
CA PHE A 4 18.11 6.91 -9.50
C PHE A 4 17.88 5.40 -9.41
N GLU A 5 18.80 4.68 -8.77
CA GLU A 5 18.68 3.23 -8.59
C GLU A 5 17.60 2.88 -7.57
N ALA A 6 17.50 3.65 -6.48
CA ALA A 6 16.43 3.51 -5.50
C ALA A 6 15.05 3.74 -6.14
N VAL A 7 14.91 4.78 -6.98
CA VAL A 7 13.67 5.07 -7.71
C VAL A 7 13.33 3.93 -8.68
N ARG A 8 14.30 3.41 -9.44
CA ARG A 8 14.10 2.33 -10.41
C ARG A 8 13.58 1.06 -9.74
N ILE A 9 14.27 0.61 -8.69
CA ILE A 9 13.89 -0.58 -7.91
C ILE A 9 12.54 -0.36 -7.23
N GLY A 10 12.35 0.81 -6.63
CA GLY A 10 11.12 1.22 -5.98
C GLY A 10 9.90 1.16 -6.89
N LYS A 11 10.02 1.72 -8.10
CA LYS A 11 8.97 1.64 -9.13
C LYS A 11 8.65 0.20 -9.51
N GLN A 12 9.65 -0.66 -9.69
CA GLN A 12 9.43 -2.07 -10.00
C GLN A 12 8.65 -2.79 -8.90
N ARG A 13 9.00 -2.54 -7.63
CA ARG A 13 8.30 -3.12 -6.47
C ARG A 13 6.87 -2.63 -6.36
N ALA A 14 6.66 -1.32 -6.41
CA ALA A 14 5.34 -0.73 -6.30
C ALA A 14 4.43 -1.07 -7.50
N ASN A 15 4.97 -1.21 -8.72
CA ASN A 15 4.19 -1.67 -9.88
C ASN A 15 3.70 -3.11 -9.70
N LYS A 16 4.47 -4.00 -9.08
CA LYS A 16 3.99 -5.36 -8.77
C LYS A 16 2.80 -5.32 -7.81
N SER A 17 2.87 -4.48 -6.77
CA SER A 17 1.74 -4.25 -5.86
C SER A 17 0.54 -3.65 -6.58
N GLN A 18 0.77 -2.69 -7.47
CA GLN A 18 -0.28 -2.07 -8.29
C GLN A 18 -1.03 -3.10 -9.14
N MET A 19 -0.31 -4.03 -9.77
CA MET A 19 -0.94 -5.10 -10.54
C MET A 19 -1.74 -6.06 -9.65
N LYS A 20 -1.20 -6.47 -8.50
CA LYS A 20 -1.92 -7.33 -7.55
C LYS A 20 -3.25 -6.74 -7.08
N ILE A 21 -3.25 -5.46 -6.72
CA ILE A 21 -4.49 -4.81 -6.30
C ILE A 21 -5.43 -4.56 -7.49
N PHE A 22 -4.90 -4.25 -8.67
CA PHE A 22 -5.68 -4.13 -9.89
C PHE A 22 -6.42 -5.44 -10.25
N ASP A 23 -5.73 -6.58 -10.18
CA ASP A 23 -6.29 -7.89 -10.51
C ASP A 23 -7.49 -8.26 -9.61
N ILE A 24 -7.53 -7.74 -8.38
CA ILE A 24 -8.60 -8.00 -7.40
C ILE A 24 -9.69 -6.92 -7.41
N ALA A 25 -9.29 -5.65 -7.46
CA ALA A 25 -10.19 -4.50 -7.30
C ALA A 25 -10.65 -3.87 -8.63
N GLY A 26 -10.07 -4.29 -9.76
CA GLY A 26 -10.27 -3.67 -11.07
C GLY A 26 -9.62 -2.29 -11.21
N PHE A 27 -8.90 -1.82 -10.19
CA PHE A 27 -8.18 -0.54 -10.16
C PHE A 27 -7.01 -0.61 -9.19
N GLY A 28 -5.87 -0.03 -9.57
CA GLY A 28 -4.71 0.12 -8.72
C GLY A 28 -3.97 1.42 -9.01
N MET A 29 -3.91 2.31 -8.03
CA MET A 29 -3.10 3.53 -8.09
C MET A 29 -1.72 3.28 -7.50
N LEU A 30 -0.68 3.58 -8.26
CA LEU A 30 0.71 3.58 -7.78
C LEU A 30 0.92 4.77 -6.83
N THR A 31 1.59 4.54 -5.69
CA THR A 31 1.80 5.58 -4.67
C THR A 31 3.30 5.76 -4.36
N ILE A 32 3.79 5.34 -3.18
CA ILE A 32 5.18 5.57 -2.76
C ILE A 32 6.10 4.55 -3.44
N THR A 33 7.18 5.04 -4.04
CA THR A 33 8.22 4.20 -4.65
C THR A 33 9.55 4.26 -3.90
N THR A 34 9.78 5.32 -3.11
CA THR A 34 10.99 5.45 -2.29
C THR A 34 10.63 6.00 -0.91
N LYS A 35 11.42 5.61 0.09
CA LYS A 35 11.33 6.11 1.47
C LYS A 35 12.68 6.71 1.87
N LYS A 36 12.65 7.66 2.80
CA LYS A 36 13.85 8.32 3.31
C LYS A 36 14.19 7.75 4.68
N VAL A 37 15.37 7.12 4.78
CA VAL A 37 15.90 6.56 6.03
C VAL A 37 17.31 7.14 6.23
N ASP A 38 17.55 7.73 7.40
CA ASP A 38 18.83 8.37 7.76
C ASP A 38 19.35 9.35 6.69
N GLY A 39 18.43 10.18 6.16
CA GLY A 39 18.77 11.17 5.13
C GLY A 39 18.94 10.61 3.71
N LYS A 40 18.92 9.28 3.53
CA LYS A 40 19.14 8.61 2.25
C LYS A 40 17.83 8.07 1.68
N PHE A 41 17.67 8.17 0.37
CA PHE A 41 16.55 7.54 -0.33
C PHE A 41 16.86 6.07 -0.58
N ILE A 42 15.94 5.22 -0.17
CA ILE A 42 15.93 3.78 -0.42
C ILE A 42 14.60 3.40 -1.08
N PRO A 43 14.55 2.31 -1.88
CA PRO A 43 13.28 1.82 -2.41
C PRO A 43 12.34 1.38 -1.28
N VAL A 44 11.03 1.44 -1.53
CA VAL A 44 10.03 0.73 -0.71
C VAL A 44 10.35 -0.76 -0.64
N GLY A 45 9.93 -1.43 0.44
CA GLY A 45 10.19 -2.85 0.68
C GLY A 45 9.61 -3.79 -0.37
N GLU A 46 10.05 -5.04 -0.36
CA GLU A 46 9.59 -6.06 -1.31
C GLU A 46 8.27 -6.69 -0.89
N GLU A 47 8.02 -6.73 0.41
CA GLU A 47 6.86 -7.31 1.06
C GLU A 47 5.60 -6.60 0.60
N ASP A 48 4.54 -7.37 0.35
CA ASP A 48 3.19 -6.83 0.18
C ASP A 48 2.38 -7.24 1.39
N LEU A 49 1.88 -6.26 2.14
CA LEU A 49 0.96 -6.47 3.26
C LEU A 49 -0.32 -5.69 2.98
N ALA A 50 -1.47 -6.33 3.18
CA ALA A 50 -2.77 -5.74 2.91
C ALA A 50 -3.28 -4.96 4.13
N ALA A 51 -3.93 -3.83 3.89
CA ALA A 51 -4.65 -3.07 4.92
C ALA A 51 -5.85 -2.34 4.30
N VAL A 52 -6.71 -1.79 5.16
CA VAL A 52 -7.74 -0.82 4.78
C VAL A 52 -7.51 0.46 5.54
N ILE A 53 -7.56 1.60 4.86
CA ILE A 53 -7.47 2.92 5.47
C ILE A 53 -8.72 3.74 5.22
N GLN A 54 -8.98 4.67 6.13
CA GLN A 54 -9.94 5.74 5.92
C GLN A 54 -9.22 6.97 5.37
N THR A 55 -9.61 7.43 4.19
CA THR A 55 -9.14 8.66 3.56
C THR A 55 -10.23 9.75 3.65
N PRO A 56 -9.94 11.02 3.32
CA PRO A 56 -10.98 12.06 3.28
C PRO A 56 -12.12 11.76 2.29
N ASP A 57 -11.81 11.02 1.22
CA ASP A 57 -12.74 10.69 0.13
C ASP A 57 -13.50 9.36 0.34
N GLY A 58 -13.22 8.61 1.43
CA GLY A 58 -13.86 7.33 1.72
C GLY A 58 -12.90 6.32 2.35
N PHE A 59 -12.97 5.06 1.91
CA PHE A 59 -12.09 3.98 2.35
C PHE A 59 -11.33 3.40 1.16
N ALA A 60 -10.08 2.97 1.39
CA ALA A 60 -9.27 2.35 0.36
C ALA A 60 -8.60 1.08 0.91
N ALA A 61 -8.65 0.01 0.13
CA ALA A 61 -7.77 -1.13 0.33
C ALA A 61 -6.39 -0.78 -0.23
N ILE A 62 -5.34 -1.18 0.46
CA ILE A 62 -3.96 -0.82 0.10
C ILE A 62 -3.02 -2.01 0.24
N LEU A 63 -1.89 -1.92 -0.47
CA LEU A 63 -0.71 -2.75 -0.26
C LEU A 63 0.44 -1.88 0.22
N VAL A 64 1.02 -2.27 1.35
CA VAL A 64 2.14 -1.57 1.99
C VAL A 64 3.37 -2.47 2.08
N ASP A 65 4.54 -1.87 2.30
CA ASP A 65 5.72 -2.60 2.75
C ASP A 65 5.71 -2.85 4.26
N ALA A 66 6.72 -3.57 4.78
CA ALA A 66 6.84 -3.88 6.20
C ALA A 66 6.96 -2.63 7.11
N ASP A 67 7.35 -1.48 6.57
CA ASP A 67 7.43 -0.21 7.33
C ASP A 67 6.13 0.60 7.21
N GLY A 68 5.06 0.02 6.67
CA GLY A 68 3.77 0.67 6.47
C GLY A 68 3.78 1.73 5.36
N LYS A 69 4.76 1.72 4.43
CA LYS A 69 4.74 2.64 3.28
C LYS A 69 3.82 2.10 2.19
N THR A 70 2.79 2.86 1.87
CA THR A 70 1.82 2.49 0.83
C THR A 70 2.49 2.43 -0.54
N LYS A 71 2.41 1.27 -1.20
CA LYS A 71 2.96 1.02 -2.54
C LYS A 71 1.88 1.15 -3.62
N ALA A 72 0.68 0.68 -3.30
CA ALA A 72 -0.49 0.81 -4.18
C ALA A 72 -1.80 0.86 -3.39
N GLN A 73 -2.84 1.47 -3.98
CA GLN A 73 -4.17 1.57 -3.38
C GLN A 73 -5.30 1.36 -4.41
N SER A 74 -6.47 0.92 -3.93
CA SER A 74 -7.71 0.97 -4.70
C SER A 74 -8.19 2.41 -4.88
N LYS A 75 -9.29 2.59 -5.62
CA LYS A 75 -10.06 3.84 -5.53
C LYS A 75 -10.64 4.01 -4.13
N ALA A 76 -11.02 5.24 -3.79
CA ALA A 76 -11.86 5.51 -2.63
C ALA A 76 -13.25 4.88 -2.85
N LEU A 77 -13.74 4.21 -1.82
CA LEU A 77 -14.92 3.35 -1.82
C LEU A 77 -15.68 3.48 -0.50
N GLU A 78 -16.85 2.85 -0.43
CA GLU A 78 -17.53 2.62 0.85
C GLU A 78 -16.75 1.62 1.72
N LYS A 79 -16.85 1.74 3.05
CA LYS A 79 -16.11 0.87 4.01
C LYS A 79 -16.27 -0.61 3.68
N LYS A 80 -17.49 -1.04 3.36
CA LYS A 80 -17.80 -2.44 3.05
C LYS A 80 -17.06 -2.93 1.80
N GLU A 81 -17.05 -2.14 0.74
CA GLU A 81 -16.39 -2.51 -0.52
C GLU A 81 -14.87 -2.59 -0.35
N ALA A 82 -14.28 -1.65 0.40
CA ALA A 82 -12.85 -1.68 0.72
C ALA A 82 -12.48 -2.92 1.56
N LEU A 83 -13.31 -3.29 2.55
CA LEU A 83 -13.13 -4.51 3.34
C LEU A 83 -13.29 -5.79 2.50
N ASP A 84 -14.19 -5.79 1.53
CA ASP A 84 -14.37 -6.94 0.63
C ASP A 84 -13.17 -7.13 -0.31
N ILE A 85 -12.55 -6.03 -0.78
CA ILE A 85 -11.27 -6.09 -1.51
C ILE A 85 -10.16 -6.61 -0.60
N PHE A 86 -10.08 -6.12 0.64
CA PHE A 86 -9.11 -6.57 1.63
C PHE A 86 -9.20 -8.08 1.88
N LYS A 87 -10.41 -8.61 2.11
CA LYS A 87 -10.61 -10.06 2.28
C LYS A 87 -10.09 -10.86 1.09
N LYS A 88 -10.37 -10.40 -0.14
CA LYS A 88 -9.85 -11.04 -1.36
C LYS A 88 -8.32 -10.98 -1.46
N LEU A 89 -7.69 -9.88 -1.01
CA LEU A 89 -6.23 -9.79 -0.91
C LEU A 89 -5.69 -10.85 0.06
N ILE A 90 -6.30 -11.01 1.24
CA ILE A 90 -5.92 -12.05 2.21
C ILE A 90 -6.11 -13.47 1.63
N GLU A 91 -7.26 -13.73 1.01
CA GLU A 91 -7.57 -15.02 0.36
C GLU A 91 -6.61 -15.35 -0.79
N SER A 92 -6.04 -14.33 -1.45
CA SER A 92 -5.00 -14.50 -2.48
C SER A 92 -3.61 -14.82 -1.93
N GLY A 93 -3.47 -14.89 -0.60
CA GLY A 93 -2.21 -15.22 0.09
C GLY A 93 -1.36 -14.01 0.46
N ILE A 94 -1.90 -12.79 0.38
CA ILE A 94 -1.21 -11.59 0.86
C ILE A 94 -1.46 -11.46 2.37
N PRO A 95 -0.43 -11.37 3.22
CA PRO A 95 -0.63 -11.22 4.66
C PRO A 95 -1.27 -9.86 5.02
N GLU A 96 -1.92 -9.80 6.18
CA GLU A 96 -2.40 -8.56 6.76
C GLU A 96 -1.26 -7.72 7.35
N PHE A 97 -1.36 -6.39 7.23
CA PHE A 97 -0.52 -5.44 7.96
C PHE A 97 -1.10 -5.20 9.37
N SER A 98 -0.29 -5.44 10.40
CA SER A 98 -0.74 -5.50 11.79
C SER A 98 -0.65 -4.18 12.57
N GLU A 99 0.04 -3.15 12.05
CA GLU A 99 0.20 -1.88 12.77
C GLU A 99 -1.01 -0.96 12.57
N GLU A 100 -1.23 -0.07 13.53
CA GLU A 100 -2.40 0.83 13.57
C GLU A 100 -2.40 1.93 12.49
N TYR A 101 -1.24 2.23 11.92
CA TYR A 101 -1.07 3.33 10.98
C TYR A 101 -0.18 2.94 9.81
N VAL A 102 -0.54 3.48 8.65
CA VAL A 102 0.30 3.45 7.45
C VAL A 102 0.65 4.87 7.02
N GLU A 103 1.66 4.98 6.19
CA GLU A 103 2.01 6.22 5.52
C GLU A 103 1.61 6.19 4.05
N LEU A 104 0.91 7.26 3.64
CA LEU A 104 0.60 7.56 2.25
C LEU A 104 1.10 8.99 2.00
N TRP A 105 2.11 9.11 1.14
CA TRP A 105 2.85 10.35 0.91
C TRP A 105 3.48 10.91 2.18
N THR A 106 3.02 12.07 2.66
CA THR A 106 3.51 12.75 3.87
C THR A 106 2.55 12.60 5.05
N GLU A 107 1.48 11.82 4.90
CA GLU A 107 0.40 11.70 5.86
C GLU A 107 0.31 10.29 6.44
N LYS A 108 -0.18 10.20 7.68
CA LYS A 108 -0.46 8.94 8.36
C LYS A 108 -1.96 8.69 8.38
N TYR A 109 -2.35 7.47 8.02
CA TYR A 109 -3.74 7.06 7.98
C TYR A 109 -3.96 5.87 8.92
N PRO A 110 -5.03 5.87 9.72
CA PRO A 110 -5.34 4.75 10.59
C PRO A 110 -5.82 3.56 9.75
N THR A 111 -5.35 2.38 10.13
CA THR A 111 -5.89 1.12 9.61
C THR A 111 -7.23 0.81 10.26
N VAL A 112 -8.18 0.30 9.48
CA VAL A 112 -9.56 0.08 9.94
C VAL A 112 -10.05 -1.36 9.75
N GLN A 113 -9.22 -2.28 9.26
CA GLN A 113 -9.62 -3.67 9.06
C GLN A 113 -9.97 -4.41 10.36
N ASN A 114 -9.48 -3.92 11.51
CA ASN A 114 -9.73 -4.49 12.84
C ASN A 114 -10.75 -3.69 13.69
N ASN A 115 -11.39 -2.65 13.11
CA ASN A 115 -12.36 -1.76 13.78
C ASN A 115 -13.78 -1.87 13.20
#